data_AF-A0AAI9NZG0-F1
#
_entry.id   AF-A0AAI9NZG0-F1
#
_cell.length_a   1.000
_cell.length_b   1.000
_cell.length_c   1.000
_cell.angle_alpha   90.00
_cell.angle_beta   90.00
_cell.angle_gamma   90.00
#
_symmetry.space_group_name_H-M   'P 1'
#
loop_
_entity.id
_entity.type
_entity.pdbx_description
1 polymer ?
#
loop_
_entity_poly.entity_id
_entity_poly.type
_entity_poly.pdbx_seq_one_letter_code
_entity_poly.pdbx_strand_id
1 'polypeptide(L)'
;MPWDTRIFDITHDYYNRIFEDSRDDGNMTAAFQNILMGNSLTDEQTDTLRGSGFNNGCYNVLSIDTEATDDFMYILQKVCNNTDLVFHAFVYDGSPTVILRCPSSGSIADKCSDIAEQLGGVIEYDKTHHSALTDTLYEYLKCSGSVQHISEKMFCHRNTINYRLRIIKEELEYDLSNAEVRFQLMAAYKLREIRKV
;
A
#
# COMPACT_ATOMS: atom_id res chain seq x y z
N MET A 1 7.60 38.92 40.05
CA MET A 1 7.27 37.63 39.41
C MET A 1 6.37 37.93 38.23
N PRO A 2 6.70 37.56 36.98
CA PRO A 2 5.92 37.97 35.82
C PRO A 2 5.03 36.81 35.32
N TRP A 3 3.96 36.46 36.04
CA TRP A 3 3.02 35.46 35.55
C TRP A 3 1.60 35.73 36.05
N ASP A 4 0.98 36.78 35.52
CA ASP A 4 -0.47 36.90 35.50
C ASP A 4 -0.97 36.35 34.15
N THR A 5 -0.81 35.04 33.90
CA THR A 5 -1.48 34.42 32.76
C THR A 5 -2.96 34.45 33.06
N ARG A 6 -3.70 35.35 32.41
CA ARG A 6 -5.13 35.47 32.65
C ARG A 6 -5.81 34.24 32.05
N ILE A 7 -6.78 33.68 32.77
CA ILE A 7 -7.64 32.60 32.26
C ILE A 7 -8.15 32.93 30.85
N PHE A 8 -8.42 34.22 30.58
CA PHE A 8 -8.77 34.74 29.26
C PHE A 8 -7.77 34.35 28.17
N ASP A 9 -6.46 34.51 28.39
CA ASP A 9 -5.43 34.23 27.38
C ASP A 9 -5.35 32.73 27.07
N ILE A 10 -5.49 31.87 28.08
CA ILE A 10 -5.56 30.41 27.92
C ILE A 10 -6.82 30.02 27.16
N THR A 11 -7.98 30.59 27.52
CA THR A 11 -9.24 30.29 26.84
C THR A 11 -9.20 30.75 25.38
N HIS A 12 -8.62 31.91 25.10
CA HIS A 12 -8.53 32.45 23.75
C HIS A 12 -7.59 31.62 22.87
N ASP A 13 -6.44 31.19 23.41
CA ASP A 13 -5.53 30.25 22.73
C ASP A 13 -6.19 28.90 22.46
N TYR A 14 -6.92 28.33 23.43
CA TYR A 14 -7.69 27.09 23.23
C TYR A 14 -8.81 27.24 22.21
N TYR A 15 -9.60 28.32 22.26
CA TYR A 15 -10.67 28.58 21.29
C TYR A 15 -10.10 28.77 19.89
N ASN A 16 -8.99 29.50 19.75
CA ASN A 16 -8.35 29.70 18.45
C ASN A 16 -7.83 28.37 17.90
N ARG A 17 -7.20 27.50 18.71
CA ARG A 17 -6.80 26.16 18.26
C ARG A 17 -7.96 25.29 17.82
N ILE A 18 -9.04 25.23 18.62
CA ILE A 18 -10.23 24.44 18.25
C ILE A 18 -10.86 24.98 16.95
N PHE A 19 -10.88 26.30 16.79
CA PHE A 19 -11.44 26.95 15.62
C PHE A 19 -10.56 26.78 14.38
N GLU A 20 -9.24 26.87 14.53
CA GLU A 20 -8.25 26.58 13.48
C GLU A 20 -8.33 25.11 13.07
N ASP A 21 -8.34 24.16 14.02
CA ASP A 21 -8.52 22.73 13.76
C ASP A 21 -9.83 22.44 13.02
N SER A 22 -10.94 23.07 13.45
CA SER A 22 -12.25 22.90 12.79
C SER A 22 -12.31 23.56 11.41
N ARG A 23 -11.61 24.67 11.20
CA ARG A 23 -11.55 25.36 9.90
C ARG A 23 -10.68 24.58 8.92
N ASP A 24 -9.56 24.05 9.39
CA ASP A 24 -8.64 23.22 8.61
C ASP A 24 -9.31 21.90 8.21
N ASP A 25 -10.08 21.27 9.11
CA ASP A 25 -10.88 20.07 8.82
C ASP A 25 -11.95 20.33 7.73
N GLY A 26 -12.64 21.48 7.82
CA GLY A 26 -13.62 21.89 6.81
C GLY A 26 -12.97 22.17 5.44
N ASN A 27 -11.82 22.85 5.43
CA ASN A 27 -11.11 23.17 4.19
C ASN A 27 -10.49 21.92 3.55
N MET A 28 -9.96 21.00 4.37
CA MET A 28 -9.46 19.70 3.93
C MET A 28 -10.59 18.83 3.34
N THR A 29 -11.77 18.82 3.97
CA THR A 29 -12.95 18.15 3.42
C THR A 29 -13.33 18.71 2.05
N ALA A 30 -13.40 20.04 1.92
CA ALA A 30 -13.70 20.67 0.63
C ALA A 30 -12.64 20.36 -0.43
N ALA A 31 -11.36 20.33 -0.05
CA ALA A 31 -10.27 19.98 -0.95
C ALA A 31 -10.42 18.54 -1.47
N PHE A 32 -10.65 17.57 -0.60
CA PHE A 32 -10.84 16.18 -1.02
C PHE A 32 -12.10 15.96 -1.84
N GLN A 33 -13.20 16.63 -1.53
CA GLN A 33 -14.42 16.60 -2.35
C GLN A 33 -14.15 17.13 -3.77
N ASN A 34 -13.41 18.23 -3.90
CA ASN A 34 -13.00 18.76 -5.20
C ASN A 34 -12.15 17.74 -5.98
N ILE A 35 -11.17 17.09 -5.33
CA ILE A 35 -10.35 16.05 -5.95
C ILE A 35 -11.24 14.91 -6.47
N LEU A 36 -12.14 14.38 -5.62
CA LEU A 36 -13.02 13.26 -5.98
C LEU A 36 -14.00 13.62 -7.12
N MET A 37 -14.41 14.89 -7.21
CA MET A 37 -15.24 15.39 -8.30
C MET A 37 -14.44 15.73 -9.58
N GLY A 38 -13.11 15.65 -9.55
CA GLY A 38 -12.24 16.01 -10.68
C GLY A 38 -12.06 17.52 -10.87
N ASN A 39 -12.35 18.32 -9.85
CA ASN A 39 -12.20 19.77 -9.86
C ASN A 39 -10.76 20.19 -9.47
N SER A 40 -10.37 21.40 -9.87
CA SER A 40 -9.10 22.00 -9.44
C SER A 40 -9.15 22.46 -7.98
N LEU A 41 -8.00 22.42 -7.31
CA LEU A 41 -7.82 22.95 -5.96
C LEU A 41 -7.42 24.42 -6.01
N THR A 42 -7.78 25.17 -4.96
CA THR A 42 -7.20 26.49 -4.70
C THR A 42 -5.81 26.35 -4.05
N ASP A 43 -5.04 27.44 -4.04
CA ASP A 43 -3.75 27.47 -3.35
C ASP A 43 -3.93 27.22 -1.84
N GLU A 44 -4.95 27.82 -1.21
CA GLU A 44 -5.29 27.61 0.20
C GLU A 44 -5.59 26.13 0.50
N GLN A 45 -6.38 25.47 -0.35
CA GLN A 45 -6.67 24.03 -0.21
C GLN A 45 -5.41 23.17 -0.37
N THR A 46 -4.54 23.55 -1.31
CA THR A 46 -3.27 22.84 -1.53
C THR A 46 -2.34 22.97 -0.33
N ASP A 47 -2.27 24.16 0.27
CA ASP A 47 -1.46 24.43 1.46
C ASP A 47 -2.01 23.72 2.70
N THR A 48 -3.35 23.72 2.90
CA THR A 48 -3.99 22.95 3.98
C THR A 48 -3.66 21.47 3.87
N LEU A 49 -3.82 20.85 2.68
CA LEU A 49 -3.48 19.43 2.50
C LEU A 49 -2.03 19.12 2.85
N ARG A 50 -1.08 19.96 2.41
CA ARG A 50 0.35 19.79 2.73
C ARG A 50 0.62 19.95 4.22
N GLY A 51 0.02 20.96 4.85
CA GLY A 51 0.13 21.24 6.29
C GLY A 51 -0.37 20.07 7.15
N SER A 52 -1.47 19.42 6.73
CA SER A 52 -2.05 18.24 7.38
C SER A 52 -1.33 16.93 7.05
N GLY A 53 -0.19 16.98 6.34
CA GLY A 53 0.64 15.81 6.05
C GLY A 53 0.24 15.04 4.79
N PHE A 54 -0.72 15.52 4.00
CA PHE A 54 -1.09 14.96 2.69
C PHE A 54 -0.18 15.50 1.58
N ASN A 55 1.09 15.08 1.62
CA ASN A 55 2.08 15.37 0.59
C ASN A 55 2.09 14.30 -0.50
N ASN A 56 2.67 14.60 -1.67
CA ASN A 56 2.85 13.67 -2.78
C ASN A 56 3.13 12.24 -2.31
N GLY A 57 2.25 11.31 -2.67
CA GLY A 57 2.31 9.92 -2.23
C GLY A 57 1.13 9.11 -2.74
N CYS A 58 1.04 7.87 -2.28
CA CYS A 58 -0.11 7.00 -2.53
C CYS A 58 -1.16 7.20 -1.44
N TYR A 59 -2.42 7.17 -1.84
CA TYR A 59 -3.55 7.28 -0.92
C TYR A 59 -4.55 6.16 -1.18
N ASN A 60 -5.12 5.62 -0.10
CA ASN A 60 -6.26 4.72 -0.17
C ASN A 60 -7.52 5.51 0.16
N VAL A 61 -8.54 5.34 -0.67
CA VAL A 61 -9.88 5.90 -0.42
C VAL A 61 -10.80 4.74 -0.06
N LEU A 62 -11.36 4.78 1.15
CA LEU A 62 -12.30 3.78 1.64
C LEU A 62 -13.66 4.45 1.80
N SER A 63 -14.64 3.96 1.03
CA SER A 63 -16.05 4.28 1.26
C SER A 63 -16.68 3.13 2.04
N ILE A 64 -17.42 3.47 3.10
CA ILE A 64 -18.12 2.51 3.93
C ILE A 64 -19.60 2.60 3.58
N ASP A 65 -20.17 1.49 3.10
CA ASP A 65 -21.57 1.38 2.71
C ASP A 65 -22.47 1.31 3.96
N THR A 66 -22.65 2.47 4.59
CA THR A 66 -23.52 2.69 5.76
C THR A 66 -23.94 4.15 5.79
N GLU A 67 -25.01 4.45 6.53
CA GLU A 67 -25.42 5.82 6.82
C GLU A 67 -24.36 6.52 7.68
N ALA A 68 -24.00 7.75 7.30
CA ALA A 68 -23.06 8.59 8.04
C ALA A 68 -23.74 9.27 9.24
N THR A 69 -24.01 8.51 10.30
CA THR A 69 -24.50 9.08 11.56
C THR A 69 -23.36 9.74 12.35
N ASP A 70 -23.67 10.76 13.17
CA ASP A 70 -22.70 11.44 14.02
C ASP A 70 -21.94 10.46 14.94
N ASP A 71 -22.66 9.49 15.51
CA ASP A 71 -22.09 8.43 16.35
C ASP A 71 -21.09 7.56 15.57
N PHE A 72 -21.43 7.20 14.33
CA PHE A 72 -20.55 6.41 13.49
C PHE A 72 -19.29 7.19 13.11
N MET A 73 -19.45 8.45 12.71
CA MET A 73 -18.33 9.32 12.35
C MET A 73 -17.40 9.57 13.55
N TYR A 74 -17.97 9.73 14.75
CA TYR A 74 -17.19 9.83 15.98
C TYR A 74 -16.36 8.56 16.25
N ILE A 75 -16.97 7.38 16.13
CA ILE A 75 -16.26 6.11 16.29
C ILE A 75 -15.18 5.95 15.23
N LEU A 76 -15.48 6.29 13.98
CA LEU A 76 -14.56 6.19 12.85
C LEU A 76 -13.32 7.07 13.07
N GLN A 77 -13.52 8.34 13.41
CA GLN A 77 -12.43 9.26 13.76
C GLN A 77 -11.62 8.73 14.93
N LYS A 78 -12.28 8.22 15.98
CA LYS A 78 -11.61 7.65 17.15
C LYS A 78 -10.74 6.44 16.77
N VAL A 79 -11.22 5.55 15.90
CA VAL A 79 -10.45 4.39 15.43
C VAL A 79 -9.25 4.85 14.61
N CYS A 80 -9.43 5.77 13.68
CA CYS A 80 -8.35 6.30 12.85
C CYS A 80 -7.31 7.06 13.67
N ASN A 81 -7.71 7.81 14.70
CA ASN A 81 -6.80 8.49 15.63
C ASN A 81 -5.96 7.54 16.49
N ASN A 82 -6.34 6.26 16.61
CA ASN A 82 -5.49 5.24 17.25
C ASN A 82 -4.43 4.66 16.30
N THR A 83 -4.34 5.18 15.08
CA THR A 83 -3.31 4.79 14.11
C THR A 83 -2.26 5.90 14.00
N ASP A 84 -1.00 5.53 13.75
CA ASP A 84 0.07 6.49 13.42
C ASP A 84 0.02 6.96 11.95
N LEU A 85 -1.14 6.80 11.28
CA LEU A 85 -1.32 7.12 9.87
C LEU A 85 -1.92 8.52 9.71
N VAL A 86 -1.52 9.20 8.63
CA VAL A 86 -2.19 10.44 8.21
C VAL A 86 -3.49 10.05 7.52
N PHE A 87 -4.61 10.58 8.04
CA PHE A 87 -5.94 10.26 7.53
C PHE A 87 -6.87 11.48 7.57
N HIS A 88 -7.91 11.44 6.73
CA HIS A 88 -9.03 12.38 6.76
C HIS A 88 -10.33 11.60 6.61
N ALA A 89 -11.28 11.81 7.52
CA ALA A 89 -12.57 11.12 7.52
C ALA A 89 -13.71 12.13 7.35
N PHE A 90 -14.53 11.96 6.33
CA PHE A 90 -15.60 12.89 5.97
C PHE A 90 -16.76 12.15 5.32
N VAL A 91 -17.86 12.84 5.08
CA VAL A 91 -19.01 12.28 4.36
C VAL A 91 -18.92 12.68 2.88
N TYR A 92 -19.03 11.68 2.00
CA TYR A 92 -19.08 11.87 0.55
C TYR A 92 -20.25 11.08 -0.02
N ASP A 93 -21.12 11.76 -0.75
CA ASP A 93 -22.32 11.17 -1.37
C ASP A 93 -23.20 10.37 -0.39
N GLY A 94 -23.31 10.85 0.86
CA GLY A 94 -24.09 10.22 1.93
C GLY A 94 -23.39 9.08 2.66
N SER A 95 -22.20 8.66 2.22
CA SER A 95 -21.43 7.58 2.84
C SER A 95 -20.18 8.08 3.58
N PRO A 96 -19.84 7.50 4.75
CA PRO A 96 -18.55 7.73 5.39
C PRO A 96 -17.41 7.35 4.46
N THR A 97 -16.49 8.29 4.27
CA THR A 97 -15.32 8.15 3.41
C THR A 97 -14.06 8.50 4.20
N VAL A 98 -13.06 7.63 4.12
CA VAL A 98 -11.74 7.86 4.74
C VAL A 98 -10.68 7.87 3.65
N ILE A 99 -9.86 8.90 3.65
CA ILE A 99 -8.65 8.98 2.84
C ILE A 99 -7.46 8.75 3.76
N LEU A 100 -6.69 7.70 3.46
CA LEU A 100 -5.50 7.30 4.21
C LEU A 100 -4.27 7.54 3.34
N ARG A 101 -3.29 8.27 3.86
CA ARG A 101 -1.97 8.33 3.22
C ARG A 101 -1.21 7.05 3.51
N CYS A 102 -0.77 6.37 2.46
CA CYS A 102 0.17 5.26 2.60
C CYS A 102 1.55 5.83 2.97
N PRO A 103 2.21 5.32 4.02
CA PRO A 103 3.63 5.57 4.21
C PRO A 103 4.39 5.09 2.97
N SER A 104 5.44 5.81 2.56
CA SER A 104 6.21 5.56 1.33
C SER A 104 6.90 4.20 1.25
N SER A 105 6.85 3.39 2.32
CA SER A 105 7.32 1.99 2.38
C SER A 105 6.16 0.98 2.40
N GLY A 106 4.94 1.43 2.19
CA GLY A 106 3.71 0.69 2.45
C GLY A 106 2.60 0.87 1.43
N SER A 107 2.82 1.59 0.33
CA SER A 107 1.86 1.54 -0.78
C SER A 107 1.80 0.11 -1.32
N ILE A 108 0.59 -0.34 -1.65
CA ILE A 108 0.41 -1.59 -2.41
C ILE A 108 1.21 -1.51 -3.70
N ALA A 109 1.30 -0.34 -4.34
CA ALA A 109 2.06 -0.15 -5.57
C ALA A 109 3.58 -0.35 -5.37
N ASP A 110 4.15 0.19 -4.29
CA ASP A 110 5.58 0.08 -3.97
C ASP A 110 5.92 -1.38 -3.62
N LYS A 111 5.11 -2.02 -2.75
CA LYS A 111 5.24 -3.45 -2.48
C LYS A 111 5.02 -4.30 -3.73
N CYS A 112 4.09 -3.96 -4.61
CA CYS A 112 3.88 -4.68 -5.86
C CYS A 112 5.04 -4.51 -6.83
N SER A 113 5.75 -3.38 -6.81
CA SER A 113 6.99 -3.17 -7.58
C SER A 113 8.10 -4.05 -7.02
N ASP A 114 8.36 -3.96 -5.71
CA ASP A 114 9.38 -4.76 -5.02
C ASP A 114 9.14 -6.27 -5.20
N ILE A 115 7.88 -6.70 -5.08
CA ILE A 115 7.45 -8.08 -5.30
C ILE A 115 7.61 -8.46 -6.79
N ALA A 116 7.26 -7.61 -7.75
CA ALA A 116 7.44 -7.90 -9.17
C ALA A 116 8.93 -7.99 -9.56
N GLU A 117 9.79 -7.18 -8.94
CA GLU A 117 11.24 -7.22 -9.09
C GLU A 117 11.86 -8.52 -8.55
N GLN A 118 11.20 -9.21 -7.61
CA GLN A 118 11.66 -10.53 -7.13
C GLN A 118 11.78 -11.57 -8.25
N LEU A 119 11.10 -11.42 -9.39
CA LEU A 119 11.27 -12.32 -10.55
C LEU A 119 12.32 -11.84 -11.55
N GLY A 120 12.90 -10.65 -11.35
CA GLY A 120 13.86 -10.04 -12.26
C GLY A 120 15.07 -10.94 -12.54
N GLY A 121 15.64 -11.55 -11.49
CA GLY A 121 16.81 -12.43 -11.61
C GLY A 121 16.55 -13.64 -12.51
N VAL A 122 15.47 -14.39 -12.27
CA VAL A 122 15.12 -15.57 -13.09
C VAL A 122 14.72 -15.20 -14.53
N ILE A 123 14.03 -14.07 -14.70
CA ILE A 123 13.60 -13.60 -16.03
C ILE A 123 14.81 -13.17 -16.86
N GLU A 124 15.76 -12.45 -16.27
CA GLU A 124 16.94 -11.97 -16.98
C GLU A 124 17.90 -13.12 -17.31
N TYR A 125 18.01 -14.09 -16.40
CA TYR A 125 18.76 -15.32 -16.68
C TYR A 125 18.18 -16.08 -17.86
N ASP A 126 16.84 -16.25 -17.91
CA ASP A 126 16.15 -16.91 -19.02
C ASP A 126 16.37 -16.20 -20.36
N LYS A 127 16.35 -14.86 -20.40
CA LYS A 127 16.66 -14.10 -21.61
C LYS A 127 18.10 -14.32 -22.08
N THR A 128 19.04 -14.28 -21.14
CA THR A 128 20.48 -14.33 -21.43
C THR A 128 20.92 -15.72 -21.87
N HIS A 129 20.38 -16.77 -21.24
CA HIS A 129 20.83 -18.15 -21.42
C HIS A 129 19.83 -19.02 -22.19
N HIS A 130 18.71 -18.45 -22.67
CA HIS A 130 17.62 -19.18 -23.31
C HIS A 130 17.14 -20.38 -22.47
N SER A 131 17.05 -20.19 -21.16
CA SER A 131 16.60 -21.22 -20.21
C SER A 131 15.12 -21.14 -19.91
N ALA A 132 14.64 -21.98 -18.99
CA ALA A 132 13.25 -22.00 -18.52
C ALA A 132 13.19 -22.07 -16.99
N LEU A 133 14.02 -21.27 -16.32
CA LEU A 133 14.08 -21.14 -14.86
C LEU A 133 12.80 -20.53 -14.30
N THR A 134 12.25 -19.51 -14.97
CA THR A 134 11.01 -18.86 -14.57
C THR A 134 9.87 -19.87 -14.48
N ASP A 135 9.67 -20.68 -15.52
CA ASP A 135 8.61 -21.70 -15.53
C ASP A 135 8.89 -22.82 -14.52
N THR A 136 10.16 -23.23 -14.39
CA THR A 136 10.57 -24.26 -13.42
C THR A 136 10.31 -23.80 -11.98
N LEU A 137 10.60 -22.54 -11.66
CA LEU A 137 10.35 -21.93 -10.36
C LEU A 137 8.84 -21.84 -10.09
N TYR A 138 8.04 -21.42 -11.06
CA TYR A 138 6.59 -21.34 -10.89
C TYR A 138 5.98 -22.71 -10.56
N GLU A 139 6.39 -23.75 -11.29
CA GLU A 139 5.93 -25.12 -11.02
C GLU A 139 6.43 -25.67 -9.69
N TYR A 140 7.67 -25.32 -9.31
CA TYR A 140 8.20 -25.66 -7.99
C TYR A 140 7.34 -25.07 -6.85
N LEU A 141 6.97 -23.80 -6.95
CA LEU A 141 6.15 -23.13 -5.94
C LEU A 141 4.72 -23.66 -5.90
N LYS A 142 4.16 -24.05 -7.05
CA LYS A 142 2.80 -24.60 -7.16
C LYS A 142 2.66 -26.00 -6.56
N CYS A 143 3.70 -26.82 -6.70
CA CYS A 143 3.65 -28.25 -6.36
C CYS A 143 4.48 -28.60 -5.11
N SER A 144 4.64 -27.63 -4.20
CA SER A 144 5.38 -27.76 -2.93
C SER A 144 6.79 -28.35 -3.08
N GLY A 145 7.45 -28.10 -4.22
CA GLY A 145 8.81 -28.54 -4.50
C GLY A 145 9.00 -29.95 -5.04
N SER A 146 7.94 -30.64 -5.47
CA SER A 146 8.04 -31.99 -6.05
C SER A 146 8.73 -32.00 -7.43
N VAL A 147 10.03 -32.34 -7.46
CA VAL A 147 10.83 -32.46 -8.69
C VAL A 147 10.22 -33.44 -9.69
N GLN A 148 9.65 -34.55 -9.21
CA GLN A 148 9.02 -35.56 -10.05
C GLN A 148 7.82 -34.96 -10.80
N HIS A 149 6.97 -34.23 -10.08
CA HIS A 149 5.79 -33.61 -10.67
C HIS A 149 6.16 -32.52 -11.69
N ILE A 150 7.18 -31.72 -11.39
CA ILE A 150 7.68 -30.68 -12.30
C ILE A 150 8.26 -31.33 -13.57
N SER A 151 9.03 -32.42 -13.41
CA SER A 151 9.62 -33.20 -14.50
C SER A 151 8.56 -33.71 -15.47
N GLU A 152 7.49 -34.31 -14.95
CA GLU A 152 6.34 -34.80 -15.74
C GLU A 152 5.63 -33.65 -16.46
N LYS A 153 5.32 -32.57 -15.74
CA LYS A 153 4.55 -31.46 -16.28
C LYS A 153 5.30 -30.64 -17.33
N MET A 154 6.61 -30.48 -17.17
CA MET A 154 7.46 -29.76 -18.12
C MET A 154 8.04 -30.67 -19.22
N PHE A 155 7.69 -31.97 -19.23
CA PHE A 155 8.24 -32.97 -20.16
C PHE A 155 9.79 -32.96 -20.20
N CYS A 156 10.41 -32.72 -19.04
CA CYS A 156 11.87 -32.61 -18.89
C CYS A 156 12.37 -33.70 -17.95
N HIS A 157 13.60 -34.19 -18.13
CA HIS A 157 14.18 -35.15 -17.20
C HIS A 157 14.43 -34.50 -15.82
N ARG A 158 14.27 -35.26 -14.73
CA ARG A 158 14.51 -34.79 -13.35
C ARG A 158 15.86 -34.13 -13.13
N ASN A 159 16.91 -34.59 -13.85
CA ASN A 159 18.25 -33.99 -13.75
C ASN A 159 18.26 -32.55 -14.28
N THR A 160 17.52 -32.28 -15.35
CA THR A 160 17.35 -30.93 -15.90
C THR A 160 16.63 -30.04 -14.90
N ILE A 161 15.58 -30.54 -14.25
CA ILE A 161 14.88 -29.79 -13.20
C ILE A 161 15.80 -29.49 -12.01
N ASN A 162 16.55 -30.49 -11.53
CA ASN A 162 17.51 -30.29 -10.44
C ASN A 162 18.61 -29.28 -10.81
N TYR A 163 19.12 -29.33 -12.03
CA TYR A 163 20.10 -28.36 -12.52
C TYR A 163 19.53 -26.93 -12.51
N ARG A 164 18.31 -26.75 -13.01
CA ARG A 164 17.63 -25.44 -12.98
C ARG A 164 17.37 -24.95 -11.57
N LEU A 165 16.91 -25.83 -10.67
CA LEU A 165 16.70 -25.48 -9.26
C LEU A 165 18.01 -25.15 -8.53
N ARG A 166 19.12 -25.79 -8.91
CA ARG A 166 20.45 -25.46 -8.40
C ARG A 166 20.82 -24.02 -8.78
N ILE A 167 20.67 -23.65 -10.06
CA ILE A 167 20.91 -22.27 -10.52
C ILE A 167 20.04 -21.28 -9.73
N ILE A 168 18.74 -21.55 -9.60
CA ILE A 168 17.81 -20.68 -8.88
C ILE A 168 18.25 -20.49 -7.40
N LYS A 169 18.67 -21.55 -6.73
CA LYS A 169 19.03 -21.50 -5.31
C LYS A 169 20.43 -20.92 -5.06
N GLU A 170 21.40 -21.28 -5.90
CA GLU A 170 22.82 -21.02 -5.65
C GLU A 170 23.33 -19.82 -6.44
N GLU A 171 22.98 -19.70 -7.72
CA GLU A 171 23.50 -18.63 -8.59
C GLU A 171 22.63 -17.37 -8.52
N LEU A 172 21.32 -17.53 -8.31
CA LEU A 172 20.37 -16.43 -8.12
C LEU A 172 20.00 -16.21 -6.64
N GLU A 173 20.60 -16.98 -5.74
CA GLU A 173 20.50 -16.82 -4.27
C GLU A 173 19.07 -16.83 -3.70
N TYR A 174 18.10 -17.49 -4.37
CA TYR A 174 16.76 -17.63 -3.82
C TYR A 174 16.70 -18.71 -2.73
N ASP A 175 16.46 -18.29 -1.47
CA ASP A 175 16.20 -19.21 -0.37
C ASP A 175 14.77 -19.80 -0.45
N LEU A 176 14.60 -20.82 -1.29
CA LEU A 176 13.34 -21.53 -1.42
C LEU A 176 12.97 -22.39 -0.19
N SER A 177 13.83 -22.48 0.82
CA SER A 177 13.50 -23.14 2.10
C SER A 177 12.69 -22.21 3.02
N ASN A 178 12.84 -20.90 2.85
CA ASN A 178 12.09 -19.89 3.58
C ASN A 178 10.65 -19.75 3.05
N ALA A 179 9.67 -19.87 3.95
CA ALA A 179 8.26 -19.77 3.60
C ALA A 179 7.85 -18.38 3.12
N GLU A 180 8.44 -17.32 3.70
CA GLU A 180 8.18 -15.94 3.32
C GLU A 180 8.69 -15.66 1.90
N VAL A 181 9.90 -16.12 1.58
CA VAL A 181 10.46 -15.99 0.21
C VAL A 181 9.58 -16.71 -0.81
N ARG A 182 9.13 -17.94 -0.51
CA ARG A 182 8.20 -18.67 -1.40
C ARG A 182 6.88 -17.94 -1.60
N PHE A 183 6.33 -17.35 -0.53
CA PHE A 183 5.10 -16.58 -0.60
C PHE A 183 5.27 -15.33 -1.48
N GLN A 184 6.32 -14.54 -1.24
CA GLN A 184 6.63 -13.35 -2.03
C GLN A 184 6.81 -13.67 -3.51
N LEU A 185 7.55 -14.73 -3.84
CA LEU A 185 7.71 -15.18 -5.22
C LEU A 185 6.38 -15.61 -5.86
N MET A 186 5.53 -16.35 -5.13
CA MET A 186 4.21 -16.73 -5.64
C MET A 186 3.32 -15.50 -5.86
N ALA A 187 3.33 -14.54 -4.95
CA ALA A 187 2.62 -13.28 -5.09
C ALA A 187 3.10 -12.51 -6.34
N ALA A 188 4.40 -12.49 -6.61
CA ALA A 188 4.98 -11.89 -7.81
C ALA A 188 4.44 -12.52 -9.10
N TYR A 189 4.36 -13.86 -9.15
CA TYR A 189 3.77 -14.55 -10.30
C TYR A 189 2.31 -14.16 -10.50
N LYS A 190 1.52 -14.09 -9.42
CA LYS A 190 0.09 -13.72 -9.50
C LYS A 190 -0.13 -12.27 -9.92
N LEU A 191 0.65 -11.34 -9.39
CA LEU A 191 0.60 -9.94 -9.80
C LEU A 191 0.97 -9.77 -11.28
N ARG A 192 1.97 -10.51 -11.76
CA ARG A 192 2.35 -10.51 -13.18
C ARG A 192 1.26 -11.08 -14.09
N GLU A 193 0.52 -12.11 -13.66
CA GLU A 193 -0.63 -12.63 -14.40
C GLU A 193 -1.74 -11.57 -14.53
N ILE A 194 -2.04 -10.83 -13.45
CA ILE A 194 -3.05 -9.77 -13.44
C ILE A 194 -2.67 -8.59 -14.35
N ARG A 195 -1.39 -8.15 -14.34
CA ARG A 195 -0.91 -7.03 -15.17
C ARG A 195 -0.87 -7.30 -16.68
N LYS A 196 -1.05 -8.56 -17.12
CA LYS A 196 -1.08 -8.93 -18.55
C LYS A 196 -2.46 -8.77 -19.21
N VAL A 197 -3.49 -8.45 -18.42
CA VAL A 197 -4.86 -8.17 -18.86
C VAL A 197 -5.03 -6.66 -19.04
#